data_AF-A0A947SNJ3-F1
#
_entry.id   AF-A0A947SNJ3-F1
#
_cell.length_a   1.000
_cell.length_b   1.000
_cell.length_c   1.000
_cell.angle_alpha   90.00
_cell.angle_beta   90.00
_cell.angle_gamma   90.00
#
_symmetry.space_group_name_H-M   'P 1'
#
loop_
_entity.id
_entity.type
_entity.pdbx_description
1 polymer ?
#
loop_
_entity_poly.entity_id
_entity_poly.type
_entity_poly.pdbx_seq_one_letter_code
_entity_poly.pdbx_strand_id
1 'polypeptide(L)'
;MTMKQDLQEWLNEHISRDELLHGGGLWPQAKFVRDVLPELLFKSFEEFEEHKPVVISTHTSISVRLPVYQIELPCGMVITMRCNFRDWKVSINSPQDINVDFAGLFNPETKWHTCHFEGFPGKLVYGAYASNKKQFSVEIDSAYDVYTFFWLISTKMKLR
;
A
#
# COMPACT_ATOMS: atom_id res chain seq x y z
N MET A 1 -16.56 12.93 -1.39
CA MET A 1 -16.27 11.79 -0.49
C MET A 1 -16.03 10.60 -1.40
N THR A 2 -14.76 10.20 -1.60
CA THR A 2 -14.45 9.09 -2.51
C THR A 2 -15.01 7.81 -1.87
N MET A 3 -15.89 7.10 -2.57
CA MET A 3 -16.41 5.82 -2.07
C MET A 3 -15.26 4.84 -1.96
N LYS A 4 -15.13 4.19 -0.79
CA LYS A 4 -14.30 3.01 -0.65
C LYS A 4 -14.99 1.88 -1.43
N GLN A 5 -14.26 1.20 -2.30
CA GLN A 5 -14.75 0.05 -3.05
C GLN A 5 -13.83 -1.13 -2.80
N ASP A 6 -14.38 -2.34 -2.73
CA ASP A 6 -13.56 -3.56 -2.64
C ASP A 6 -12.60 -3.65 -3.84
N LEU A 7 -11.37 -4.11 -3.61
CA LEU A 7 -10.35 -4.17 -4.66
C LEU A 7 -10.74 -5.13 -5.79
N GLN A 8 -11.32 -6.29 -5.49
CA GLN A 8 -11.75 -7.24 -6.52
C GLN A 8 -12.87 -6.66 -7.38
N GLU A 9 -13.86 -6.02 -6.75
CA GLU A 9 -14.95 -5.33 -7.46
C GLU A 9 -14.41 -4.24 -8.36
N TRP A 10 -13.51 -3.39 -7.85
CA TRP A 10 -12.90 -2.32 -8.64
C TRP A 10 -12.13 -2.87 -9.85
N LEU A 11 -11.37 -3.95 -9.67
CA LEU A 11 -10.62 -4.60 -10.76
C LEU A 11 -11.56 -5.17 -11.83
N ASN A 12 -12.70 -5.76 -11.44
CA ASN A 12 -13.68 -6.29 -12.39
C ASN A 12 -14.27 -5.19 -13.27
N GLU A 13 -14.50 -4.00 -12.72
CA GLU A 13 -14.99 -2.83 -13.46
C GLU A 13 -13.93 -2.15 -14.32
N HIS A 14 -12.65 -2.25 -13.93
CA HIS A 14 -11.52 -1.52 -14.52
C HIS A 14 -10.52 -2.43 -15.23
N ILE A 15 -10.98 -3.58 -15.75
CA ILE A 15 -10.20 -4.42 -16.67
C ILE A 15 -9.65 -3.52 -17.77
N SER A 16 -8.32 -3.38 -17.82
CA SER A 16 -7.70 -2.60 -18.88
C SER A 16 -8.07 -3.27 -20.20
N ARG A 17 -8.65 -2.49 -21.12
CA ARG A 17 -8.78 -2.90 -22.51
C ARG A 17 -7.38 -3.32 -22.99
N ASP A 18 -7.27 -4.49 -23.60
CA ASP A 18 -6.01 -5.07 -24.13
C ASP A 18 -5.23 -4.13 -25.07
N GLU A 19 -5.81 -2.99 -25.43
CA GLU A 19 -5.30 -1.94 -26.30
C GLU A 19 -4.20 -1.06 -25.66
N LEU A 20 -4.04 -1.04 -24.33
CA LEU A 20 -3.02 -0.21 -23.67
C LEU A 20 -1.69 -0.97 -23.54
N LEU A 21 -0.60 -0.37 -24.05
CA LEU A 21 0.77 -0.91 -23.99
C LEU A 21 1.21 -1.39 -22.59
N HIS A 22 0.69 -0.76 -21.54
CA HIS A 22 0.99 -1.09 -20.14
C HIS A 22 -0.24 -1.56 -19.35
N GLY A 23 -1.37 -1.82 -20.01
CA GLY A 23 -2.62 -2.26 -19.37
C GLY A 23 -2.44 -3.53 -18.53
N GLY A 24 -1.60 -4.44 -19.01
CA GLY A 24 -1.24 -5.68 -18.31
C GLY A 24 -0.52 -5.49 -16.96
N GLY A 25 -0.03 -4.29 -16.65
CA GLY A 25 0.68 -4.01 -15.39
C GLY A 25 -0.23 -3.79 -14.18
N LEU A 26 -1.53 -3.53 -14.37
CA LEU A 26 -2.49 -3.30 -13.27
C LEU A 26 -2.77 -4.60 -12.49
N TRP A 27 -3.03 -5.69 -13.20
CA TRP A 27 -3.40 -6.96 -12.56
C TRP A 27 -2.30 -7.54 -11.65
N PRO A 28 -1.01 -7.58 -12.07
CA PRO A 28 0.06 -8.08 -11.22
C PRO A 28 0.21 -7.33 -9.89
N GLN A 29 0.22 -5.98 -9.91
CA GLN A 29 0.32 -5.19 -8.67
C GLN A 29 -0.91 -5.39 -7.77
N ALA A 30 -2.11 -5.51 -8.36
CA ALA A 30 -3.31 -5.69 -7.58
C ALA A 30 -3.40 -7.10 -6.97
N LYS A 31 -2.99 -8.14 -7.70
CA LYS A 31 -2.82 -9.50 -7.16
C LYS A 31 -1.78 -9.54 -6.04
N PHE A 32 -0.67 -8.81 -6.18
CA PHE A 32 0.30 -8.70 -5.10
C PHE A 32 -0.33 -8.15 -3.81
N VAL A 33 -1.12 -7.08 -3.91
CA VAL A 33 -1.82 -6.49 -2.75
C VAL A 33 -2.95 -7.38 -2.22
N ARG A 34 -3.67 -8.09 -3.09
CA ARG A 34 -4.85 -8.90 -2.74
C ARG A 34 -4.51 -10.32 -2.26
N ASP A 35 -3.43 -10.91 -2.78
CA ASP A 35 -3.13 -12.33 -2.59
C ASP A 35 -1.82 -12.55 -1.82
N VAL A 36 -0.80 -11.69 -2.04
CA VAL A 36 0.54 -11.92 -1.49
C VAL A 36 0.73 -11.19 -0.15
N LEU A 37 0.44 -9.89 -0.10
CA LEU A 37 0.58 -9.13 1.15
C LEU A 37 -0.28 -9.68 2.31
N PRO A 38 -1.51 -10.16 2.08
CA PRO A 38 -2.33 -10.71 3.15
C PRO A 38 -1.69 -11.89 3.88
N GLU A 39 -0.87 -12.70 3.21
CA GLU A 39 -0.14 -13.79 3.85
C GLU A 39 0.83 -13.31 4.94
N LEU A 40 1.27 -12.04 4.89
CA LEU A 40 2.11 -11.42 5.92
C LEU A 40 1.30 -10.68 6.98
N LEU A 41 0.11 -10.19 6.62
CA LEU A 41 -0.62 -9.18 7.38
C LEU A 41 -1.77 -9.73 8.23
N PHE A 42 -2.28 -10.92 7.88
CA PHE A 42 -3.41 -11.55 8.56
C PHE A 42 -3.06 -12.94 9.07
N LYS A 43 -3.67 -13.34 10.19
CA LYS A 43 -3.45 -14.66 10.81
C LYS A 43 -4.32 -15.74 10.19
N SER A 44 -5.47 -15.35 9.67
CA SER A 44 -6.43 -16.27 9.09
C SER A 44 -7.15 -15.65 7.89
N PHE A 45 -7.87 -16.50 7.15
CA PHE A 45 -8.69 -16.08 6.03
C PHE A 45 -9.88 -15.24 6.49
N GLU A 46 -10.45 -15.53 7.66
CA GLU A 46 -11.56 -14.78 8.24
C GLU A 46 -11.15 -13.33 8.55
N GLU A 47 -9.97 -13.14 9.17
CA GLU A 47 -9.44 -11.79 9.41
C GLU A 47 -9.25 -11.04 8.08
N PHE A 48 -8.72 -11.70 7.05
CA PHE A 48 -8.58 -11.09 5.73
C PHE A 48 -9.93 -10.71 5.11
N GLU A 49 -10.95 -11.57 5.20
CA GLU A 49 -12.27 -11.34 4.62
C GLU A 49 -13.00 -10.15 5.27
N GLU A 50 -12.82 -9.94 6.57
CA GLU A 50 -13.37 -8.78 7.30
C GLU A 50 -12.63 -7.47 6.99
N HIS A 51 -11.39 -7.57 6.52
CA HIS A 51 -10.44 -6.46 6.38
C HIS A 51 -9.84 -6.35 4.97
N LYS A 52 -10.61 -6.74 3.95
CA LYS A 52 -10.15 -6.78 2.57
C LYS A 52 -9.55 -5.44 2.11
N PRO A 53 -8.51 -5.48 1.26
CA PRO A 53 -8.00 -4.28 0.61
C PRO A 53 -9.12 -3.57 -0.16
N VAL A 54 -9.21 -2.25 0.01
CA VAL A 54 -10.16 -1.39 -0.69
C VAL A 54 -9.45 -0.33 -1.52
N VAL A 55 -10.08 0.11 -2.61
CA VAL A 55 -9.66 1.27 -3.40
C VAL A 55 -10.29 2.52 -2.79
N ILE A 56 -9.46 3.49 -2.40
CA ILE A 56 -9.92 4.73 -1.76
C ILE A 56 -9.80 5.96 -2.65
N SER A 57 -9.01 5.85 -3.73
CA SER A 57 -8.74 6.89 -4.71
C SER A 57 -8.05 6.26 -5.91
N THR A 58 -7.81 7.04 -6.96
CA THR A 58 -7.09 6.59 -8.15
C THR A 58 -6.12 7.65 -8.63
N HIS A 59 -5.12 7.22 -9.38
CA HIS A 59 -4.21 8.08 -10.13
C HIS A 59 -4.03 7.51 -11.55
N THR A 60 -3.32 8.23 -12.41
CA THR A 60 -2.99 7.76 -13.75
C THR A 60 -1.49 7.71 -13.91
N SER A 61 -0.96 6.57 -14.33
CA SER A 61 0.45 6.40 -14.72
C SER A 61 0.51 5.74 -16.08
N ILE A 62 1.30 6.30 -17.00
CA ILE A 62 1.49 5.77 -18.36
C ILE A 62 0.14 5.42 -19.04
N SER A 63 -0.81 6.35 -18.97
CA SER A 63 -2.18 6.23 -19.51
C SER A 63 -3.05 5.10 -18.90
N VAL A 64 -2.60 4.45 -17.84
CA VAL A 64 -3.38 3.45 -17.09
C VAL A 64 -3.89 4.09 -15.81
N ARG A 65 -5.21 3.95 -15.56
CA ARG A 65 -5.81 4.32 -14.28
C ARG A 65 -5.45 3.25 -13.25
N LEU A 66 -4.83 3.67 -12.16
CA LEU A 66 -4.31 2.79 -11.12
C LEU A 66 -4.90 3.16 -9.75
N PRO A 67 -5.18 2.15 -8.92
CA PRO A 67 -5.79 2.37 -7.61
C PRO A 67 -4.79 2.91 -6.58
N VAL A 68 -5.34 3.62 -5.60
CA VAL A 68 -4.73 3.80 -4.27
C VAL A 68 -5.44 2.85 -3.33
N TYR A 69 -4.69 1.88 -2.82
CA TYR A 69 -5.17 0.82 -1.94
C TYR A 69 -5.17 1.30 -0.49
N GLN A 70 -6.10 0.77 0.31
CA GLN A 70 -6.06 0.85 1.76
C GLN A 70 -6.37 -0.52 2.36
N ILE A 71 -5.60 -0.90 3.38
CA ILE A 71 -5.80 -2.11 4.18
C ILE A 71 -5.85 -1.67 5.64
N GLU A 72 -6.87 -2.08 6.37
CA GLU A 72 -6.98 -1.84 7.82
C GLU A 72 -6.83 -3.20 8.51
N LEU A 73 -5.82 -3.36 9.36
CA LEU A 73 -5.56 -4.63 10.04
C LEU A 73 -6.39 -4.76 11.32
N PRO A 74 -6.66 -5.98 11.82
CA PRO A 74 -7.38 -6.19 13.08
C PRO A 74 -6.76 -5.48 14.30
N CYS A 75 -5.44 -5.26 14.27
CA CYS A 75 -4.73 -4.51 15.31
C CYS A 75 -4.95 -2.99 15.24
N GLY A 76 -5.76 -2.47 14.31
CA GLY A 76 -6.05 -1.05 14.11
C GLY A 76 -5.01 -0.30 13.26
N MET A 77 -4.01 -0.99 12.70
CA MET A 77 -3.07 -0.37 11.77
C MET A 77 -3.74 -0.14 10.42
N VAL A 78 -3.63 1.07 9.88
CA VAL A 78 -4.08 1.41 8.53
C VAL A 78 -2.86 1.59 7.62
N ILE A 79 -2.86 0.86 6.51
CA ILE A 79 -1.85 0.89 5.47
C ILE A 79 -2.51 1.50 4.24
N THR A 80 -1.91 2.54 3.66
CA THR A 80 -2.34 3.13 2.38
C THR A 80 -1.20 3.04 1.39
N MET A 81 -1.46 2.56 0.18
CA MET A 81 -0.39 2.35 -0.81
C MET A 81 -0.82 2.63 -2.25
N ARG A 82 0.14 2.94 -3.12
CA ARG A 82 -0.04 2.97 -4.59
C ARG A 82 1.23 2.54 -5.29
N CYS A 83 1.09 1.96 -6.47
CA CYS A 83 2.19 1.71 -7.39
C CYS A 83 1.94 2.50 -8.67
N ASN A 84 2.97 3.13 -9.24
CA ASN A 84 2.91 3.84 -10.52
C ASN A 84 3.69 3.11 -11.64
N PHE A 85 3.96 1.81 -11.46
CA PHE A 85 4.87 0.97 -12.26
C PHE A 85 6.37 1.21 -12.09
N ARG A 86 6.79 2.22 -11.31
CA ARG A 86 8.20 2.54 -11.08
C ARG A 86 8.58 2.40 -9.62
N ASP A 87 7.69 2.84 -8.75
CA ASP A 87 7.86 2.86 -7.32
C ASP A 87 6.54 2.56 -6.62
N TRP A 88 6.66 2.22 -5.34
CA TRP A 88 5.57 2.12 -4.39
C TRP A 88 5.64 3.27 -3.41
N LYS A 89 4.48 3.87 -3.15
CA LYS A 89 4.31 4.78 -2.02
C LYS A 89 3.49 4.08 -0.97
N VAL A 90 3.96 4.11 0.27
CA VAL A 90 3.30 3.49 1.41
C VAL A 90 3.18 4.52 2.53
N SER A 91 1.99 4.64 3.10
CA SER A 91 1.72 5.38 4.32
C SER A 91 1.22 4.41 5.38
N ILE A 92 1.79 4.49 6.57
CA ILE A 92 1.40 3.71 7.74
C ILE A 92 0.78 4.65 8.76
N ASN A 93 -0.33 4.24 9.36
CA ASN A 93 -0.89 4.82 10.56
C ASN A 93 -1.19 3.68 11.55
N SER A 94 -0.39 3.55 12.60
CA SER A 94 -0.45 2.47 13.57
C SER A 94 -0.83 2.99 14.96
N PRO A 95 -1.57 2.23 15.78
CA PRO A 95 -1.82 2.62 17.17
C PRO A 95 -0.55 2.58 18.04
N GLN A 96 0.48 1.84 17.63
CA GLN A 96 1.72 1.65 18.36
C GLN A 96 2.96 1.92 17.50
N ASP A 97 4.10 2.15 18.15
CA ASP A 97 5.35 2.41 17.44
C ASP A 97 5.83 1.17 16.69
N ILE A 98 6.18 1.35 15.42
CA ILE A 98 6.83 0.32 14.60
C ILE A 98 8.34 0.51 14.76
N ASN A 99 8.96 -0.18 15.72
CA ASN A 99 10.41 -0.10 15.97
C ASN A 99 11.16 -1.17 15.17
N VAL A 100 11.31 -0.95 13.87
CA VAL A 100 11.95 -1.86 12.92
C VAL A 100 13.22 -1.23 12.35
N ASP A 101 14.27 -2.03 12.23
CA ASP A 101 15.38 -1.72 11.32
C ASP A 101 14.98 -2.21 9.93
N PHE A 102 14.75 -1.26 9.02
CA PHE A 102 14.31 -1.54 7.66
C PHE A 102 15.47 -1.92 6.72
N ALA A 103 16.66 -2.20 7.25
CA ALA A 103 17.79 -2.76 6.51
C ALA A 103 18.15 -1.98 5.23
N GLY A 104 17.98 -0.65 5.26
CA GLY A 104 18.28 0.22 4.12
C GLY A 104 17.25 0.25 3.00
N LEU A 105 16.04 -0.33 3.17
CA LEU A 105 14.97 -0.30 2.16
C LEU A 105 14.52 1.12 1.77
N PHE A 106 14.71 2.09 2.67
CA PHE A 106 14.47 3.51 2.42
C PHE A 106 15.29 4.36 3.39
N ASN A 107 15.47 5.65 3.08
CA ASN A 107 16.07 6.60 4.02
C ASN A 107 15.02 7.05 5.06
N PRO A 108 15.22 6.79 6.37
CA PRO A 108 14.23 7.07 7.41
C PRO A 108 13.98 8.56 7.66
N GLU A 109 14.88 9.44 7.19
CA GLU A 109 14.77 10.90 7.35
C GLU A 109 14.07 11.59 6.18
N THR A 110 13.76 10.86 5.09
CA THR A 110 13.18 11.45 3.89
C THR A 110 11.83 12.10 4.19
N LYS A 111 11.73 13.38 3.80
CA LYS A 111 10.48 14.15 3.85
C LYS A 111 9.85 14.18 2.48
N TRP A 112 8.52 14.03 2.45
CA TRP A 112 7.78 13.93 1.21
C TRP A 112 6.96 15.19 0.95
N HIS A 113 6.96 15.62 -0.31
CA HIS A 113 5.93 16.53 -0.82
C HIS A 113 4.77 15.71 -1.38
N THR A 114 3.55 16.22 -1.20
CA THR A 114 2.31 15.55 -1.63
C THR A 114 2.27 15.27 -3.14
N CYS A 115 2.98 16.05 -3.95
CA CYS A 115 3.09 15.83 -5.40
C CYS A 115 3.75 14.49 -5.77
N HIS A 116 4.51 13.86 -4.87
CA HIS A 116 5.11 12.54 -5.09
C HIS A 116 4.20 11.37 -4.65
N PHE A 117 2.99 11.66 -4.19
CA PHE A 117 2.00 10.68 -3.72
C PHE A 117 0.72 10.80 -4.55
N GLU A 118 0.85 10.61 -5.86
CA GLU A 118 -0.25 10.77 -6.81
C GLU A 118 -1.47 9.93 -6.42
N GLY A 119 -2.63 10.57 -6.45
CA GLY A 119 -3.90 9.96 -6.05
C GLY A 119 -4.12 9.85 -4.54
N PHE A 120 -3.09 9.99 -3.68
CA PHE A 120 -3.31 9.95 -2.24
C PHE A 120 -4.17 11.13 -1.81
N PRO A 121 -5.18 10.91 -0.94
CA PRO A 121 -5.75 11.99 -0.16
C PRO A 121 -4.65 12.66 0.65
N GLY A 122 -4.51 13.99 0.58
CA GLY A 122 -3.38 14.71 1.21
C GLY A 122 -3.23 14.44 2.72
N LYS A 123 -4.33 14.17 3.42
CA LYS A 123 -4.34 13.78 4.85
C LYS A 123 -3.70 12.41 5.15
N LEU A 124 -3.40 11.61 4.12
CA LEU A 124 -2.78 10.29 4.21
C LEU A 124 -1.33 10.31 3.70
N VAL A 125 -0.77 11.49 3.44
CA VAL A 125 0.66 11.67 3.18
C VAL A 125 1.28 12.20 4.47
N TYR A 126 2.11 11.36 5.09
CA TYR A 126 2.71 11.60 6.40
C TYR A 126 4.19 11.99 6.28
N GLY A 127 4.79 12.33 7.41
CA GLY A 127 6.20 12.69 7.51
C GLY A 127 7.14 11.48 7.46
N ALA A 128 8.41 11.77 7.75
CA ALA A 128 9.49 10.80 7.79
C ALA A 128 9.34 9.81 8.96
N TYR A 129 9.74 8.55 8.75
CA TYR A 129 9.73 7.51 9.79
C TYR A 129 10.55 7.89 11.02
N ALA A 130 11.71 8.53 10.84
CA ALA A 130 12.54 9.00 11.95
C ALA A 130 11.84 10.02 12.86
N SER A 131 10.87 10.77 12.32
CA SER A 131 10.10 11.76 13.08
C SER A 131 8.91 11.15 13.83
N ASN A 132 8.29 10.10 13.28
CA ASN A 132 7.13 9.45 13.88
C ASN A 132 7.03 7.97 13.46
N LYS A 133 7.26 7.07 14.40
CA LYS A 133 7.25 5.61 14.15
C LYS A 133 5.84 4.98 14.13
N LYS A 134 4.80 5.77 14.40
CA LYS A 134 3.39 5.34 14.30
C LYS A 134 2.77 5.78 12.99
N GLN A 135 3.15 6.96 12.51
CA GLN A 135 2.51 7.61 11.37
C GLN A 135 3.57 8.20 10.44
N PHE A 136 3.84 7.51 9.34
CA PHE A 136 4.91 7.86 8.41
C PHE A 136 4.61 7.40 6.98
N SER A 137 5.29 8.01 6.03
CA SER A 137 5.23 7.65 4.61
C SER A 137 6.62 7.32 4.08
N VAL A 138 6.67 6.44 3.08
CA VAL A 138 7.91 5.97 2.43
C VAL A 138 7.70 5.75 0.93
N GLU A 139 8.79 5.86 0.17
CA GLU A 139 8.93 5.32 -1.19
C GLU A 139 9.72 4.02 -1.09
N ILE A 140 9.31 3.01 -1.85
CA ILE A 140 9.93 1.70 -1.90
C ILE A 140 9.98 1.27 -3.37
N ASP A 141 11.13 0.79 -3.84
CA ASP A 141 11.41 0.67 -5.28
C ASP A 141 10.67 -0.48 -5.97
N SER A 142 10.46 -1.61 -5.29
CA SER A 142 9.91 -2.82 -5.93
C SER A 142 8.91 -3.57 -5.08
N ALA A 143 8.13 -4.46 -5.71
CA ALA A 143 7.22 -5.34 -4.98
C ALA A 143 7.96 -6.29 -4.01
N TYR A 144 9.21 -6.68 -4.33
CA TYR A 144 10.05 -7.49 -3.43
C TYR A 144 10.48 -6.69 -2.20
N ASP A 145 10.82 -5.42 -2.37
CA ASP A 145 11.17 -4.53 -1.27
C ASP A 145 9.95 -4.21 -0.41
N VAL A 146 8.77 -4.02 -1.03
CA VAL A 146 7.50 -3.86 -0.31
C VAL A 146 7.14 -5.11 0.48
N TYR A 147 7.32 -6.30 -0.11
CA TYR A 147 7.12 -7.56 0.61
C TYR A 147 8.06 -7.65 1.82
N THR A 148 9.34 -7.33 1.64
CA THR A 148 10.35 -7.36 2.70
C THR A 148 10.03 -6.34 3.79
N PHE A 149 9.59 -5.14 3.42
CA PHE A 149 9.11 -4.11 4.33
C PHE A 149 7.98 -4.63 5.22
N PHE A 150 6.94 -5.23 4.64
CA PHE A 150 5.83 -5.78 5.41
C PHE A 150 6.20 -7.04 6.20
N TRP A 151 7.12 -7.86 5.69
CA TRP A 151 7.62 -9.03 6.43
C TRP A 151 8.38 -8.62 7.70
N LEU A 152 9.20 -7.57 7.64
CA LEU A 152 9.90 -7.02 8.81
C LEU A 152 8.91 -6.46 9.83
N ILE A 153 7.90 -5.71 9.38
CA ILE A 153 6.83 -5.20 10.26
C ILE A 153 6.06 -6.35 10.89
N SER A 154 5.63 -7.32 10.09
CA SER A 154 4.88 -8.49 10.55
C SER A 154 5.64 -9.28 11.60
N THR A 155 6.92 -9.55 11.36
CA THR A 155 7.80 -10.26 12.30
C THR A 155 7.98 -9.47 13.60
N LYS A 156 8.21 -8.16 13.51
CA LYS A 156 8.44 -7.33 14.69
C LYS A 156 7.18 -7.17 15.54
N MET A 157 6.03 -7.01 14.90
CA MET A 157 4.75 -6.75 15.54
C MET A 157 3.96 -8.03 15.84
N LYS A 158 4.43 -9.19 15.37
CA LYS A 158 3.74 -10.49 15.47
C LYS A 158 2.32 -10.41 14.90
N LEU A 159 2.21 -9.79 13.71
CA LEU A 159 0.95 -9.68 12.99
C LEU A 159 0.44 -11.05 12.56
N ARG A 160 1.37 -11.93 12.18
CA ARG A 160 1.16 -13.35 11.97
C ARG A 160 1.88 -14.17 13.04
#